data_AF-A0A1G0M9Q4-F1
#
_entry.id   AF-A0A1G0M9Q4-F1
#
_cell.length_a   1.000
_cell.length_b   1.000
_cell.length_c   1.000
_cell.angle_alpha   90.00
_cell.angle_beta   90.00
_cell.angle_gamma   90.00
#
_symmetry.space_group_name_H-M   'P 1'
#
loop_
_entity.id
_entity.type
_entity.pdbx_description
1 polymer ?
#
loop_
_entity_poly.entity_id
_entity_poly.type
_entity_poly.pdbx_seq_one_letter_code
_entity_poly.pdbx_strand_id
1 'polypeptide(L)'
;MAVLLGVADALKRRPPAFGVDLLFVDGEDYGDFGVNKDVLLGSRHYAATAGPDRPLFAVLFDMVGDEDLEIPQEGYSVERAPEVVERVWSKARDLGHGRVFRASVSGAVTDDHIPLLDAGFRAIDVVDFDYPHWHTTEDTLDKVSARSLEIVGEVAIALVR
;
A
#
# COMPACT_ATOMS: atom_id res chain seq x y z
N MET A 1 -3.80 -7.91 1.31
CA MET A 1 -5.26 -8.21 1.43
C MET A 1 -5.87 -8.05 2.83
N ALA A 2 -5.35 -8.70 3.88
CA ALA A 2 -6.01 -8.77 5.21
C ALA A 2 -6.30 -7.40 5.85
N VAL A 3 -5.38 -6.44 5.73
CA VAL A 3 -5.57 -5.06 6.22
C VAL A 3 -6.84 -4.42 5.65
N LEU A 4 -7.05 -4.49 4.32
CA LEU A 4 -8.21 -3.87 3.67
C LEU A 4 -9.54 -4.49 4.14
N LEU A 5 -9.57 -5.79 4.43
CA LEU A 5 -10.76 -6.43 5.01
C LEU A 5 -11.03 -5.95 6.45
N GLY A 6 -9.98 -5.79 7.26
CA GLY A 6 -10.09 -5.19 8.60
C GLY A 6 -10.58 -3.75 8.55
N VAL A 7 -10.06 -2.95 7.60
CA VAL A 7 -10.52 -1.58 7.32
C VAL A 7 -11.99 -1.59 6.92
N ALA A 8 -12.42 -2.51 6.04
CA ALA A 8 -13.82 -2.63 5.63
C ALA A 8 -14.78 -2.83 6.81
N ASP A 9 -14.43 -3.73 7.74
CA ASP A 9 -15.24 -3.96 8.95
C ASP A 9 -15.28 -2.71 9.84
N ALA A 10 -14.14 -2.03 10.03
CA ALA A 10 -14.06 -0.81 10.81
C ALA A 10 -14.88 0.34 10.20
N LEU A 11 -14.85 0.50 8.87
CA LEU A 11 -15.63 1.50 8.14
C LEU A 11 -17.12 1.19 8.16
N LYS A 12 -17.52 -0.08 8.11
CA LYS A 12 -18.92 -0.47 8.25
C LYS A 12 -19.49 -0.07 9.62
N ARG A 13 -18.70 -0.22 10.69
CA ARG A 13 -19.12 0.15 12.06
C ARG A 13 -19.16 1.66 12.26
N ARG A 14 -18.26 2.40 11.61
CA ARG A 14 -18.19 3.86 11.66
C ARG A 14 -17.91 4.42 10.26
N PRO A 15 -18.96 4.73 9.50
CA PRO A 15 -18.81 5.20 8.13
C PRO A 15 -17.91 6.45 8.04
N PRO A 16 -17.04 6.52 7.02
CA PRO A 16 -16.19 7.68 6.78
C PRO A 16 -17.01 8.87 6.25
N ALA A 17 -16.46 10.08 6.34
CA ALA A 17 -17.12 11.29 5.86
C ALA A 17 -17.09 11.44 4.32
N PHE A 18 -16.28 10.63 3.64
CA PHE A 18 -16.09 10.63 2.19
C PHE A 18 -16.12 9.20 1.66
N GLY A 19 -16.31 9.05 0.34
CA GLY A 19 -16.25 7.75 -0.33
C GLY A 19 -14.89 7.09 -0.18
N VAL A 20 -14.88 5.78 0.05
CA VAL A 20 -13.67 4.96 0.13
C VAL A 20 -13.88 3.74 -0.77
N ASP A 21 -12.99 3.58 -1.73
CA ASP A 21 -12.94 2.40 -2.59
C ASP A 21 -11.89 1.44 -2.06
N LEU A 22 -12.27 0.16 -1.91
CA LEU A 22 -11.34 -0.91 -1.59
C LEU A 22 -11.07 -1.69 -2.87
N LEU A 23 -9.91 -1.45 -3.47
CA LEU A 23 -9.49 -2.09 -4.71
C LEU A 23 -8.60 -3.30 -4.40
N PHE A 24 -9.01 -4.48 -4.84
CA PHE A 24 -8.20 -5.69 -4.84
C PHE A 24 -7.82 -6.00 -6.29
N VAL A 25 -6.54 -5.89 -6.57
CA VAL A 25 -5.93 -6.10 -7.88
C VAL A 25 -5.51 -7.57 -8.02
N ASP A 26 -5.53 -8.07 -9.25
CA ASP A 26 -5.23 -9.47 -9.60
C ASP A 26 -4.19 -9.52 -10.73
N GLY A 27 -3.43 -10.61 -10.81
CA GLY A 27 -2.36 -10.78 -11.81
C GLY A 27 -1.20 -9.79 -11.65
N GLU A 28 -0.91 -9.37 -10.42
CA GLU A 28 0.23 -8.54 -10.05
C GLU A 28 1.54 -9.35 -10.25
N ASP A 29 1.67 -10.48 -9.55
CA ASP A 29 2.87 -11.33 -9.46
C ASP A 29 2.91 -12.53 -10.45
N TYR A 30 2.15 -12.49 -11.56
CA TYR A 30 2.06 -13.65 -12.47
C TYR A 30 3.31 -13.85 -13.35
N GLY A 31 4.06 -12.78 -13.59
CA GLY A 31 5.06 -12.70 -14.64
C GLY A 31 6.48 -12.41 -14.18
N ASP A 32 7.20 -11.60 -14.95
CA ASP A 32 8.60 -11.21 -14.69
C ASP A 32 8.73 -9.69 -14.66
N PHE A 33 9.00 -9.16 -13.46
CA PHE A 33 9.22 -7.73 -13.22
C PHE A 33 10.47 -7.18 -13.89
N GLY A 34 11.51 -8.00 -14.09
CA GLY A 34 12.77 -7.59 -14.71
C GLY A 34 12.62 -7.17 -16.17
N VAL A 35 11.62 -7.74 -16.86
CA VAL A 35 11.23 -7.35 -18.23
C VAL A 35 9.83 -6.74 -18.31
N ASN A 36 9.19 -6.52 -17.16
CA ASN A 36 7.84 -5.98 -17.01
C ASN A 36 6.81 -6.71 -17.91
N LYS A 37 6.88 -8.04 -17.92
CA LYS A 37 6.04 -8.91 -18.74
C LYS A 37 5.06 -9.67 -17.85
N ASP A 38 3.78 -9.63 -18.20
CA ASP A 38 2.71 -10.36 -17.53
C ASP A 38 2.58 -10.07 -16.02
N VAL A 39 2.99 -8.86 -15.61
CA VAL A 39 2.87 -8.34 -14.23
C VAL A 39 1.95 -7.12 -14.18
N LEU A 40 1.43 -6.81 -12.99
CA LEU A 40 0.57 -5.65 -12.72
C LEU A 40 -0.69 -5.60 -13.60
N LEU A 41 -1.20 -6.77 -14.00
CA LEU A 41 -2.26 -6.86 -15.02
C LEU A 41 -3.55 -6.17 -14.57
N GLY A 42 -3.95 -6.40 -13.32
CA GLY A 42 -5.16 -5.84 -12.73
C GLY A 42 -5.10 -4.33 -12.55
N SER A 43 -4.00 -3.80 -12.01
CA SER A 43 -3.83 -2.34 -11.83
C SER A 43 -3.73 -1.62 -13.17
N ARG A 44 -3.04 -2.18 -14.16
CA ARG A 44 -3.01 -1.65 -15.54
C ARG A 44 -4.42 -1.59 -16.14
N HIS A 45 -5.20 -2.67 -15.97
CA HIS A 45 -6.57 -2.70 -16.45
C HIS A 45 -7.44 -1.66 -15.75
N TYR A 46 -7.35 -1.55 -14.42
CA TYR A 46 -8.06 -0.55 -13.64
C TYR A 46 -7.69 0.87 -14.06
N ALA A 47 -6.40 1.19 -14.14
CA ALA A 47 -5.91 2.50 -14.54
C ALA A 47 -6.41 2.93 -15.94
N ALA A 48 -6.49 1.98 -16.88
CA ALA A 48 -6.97 2.22 -18.23
C ALA A 48 -8.49 2.38 -18.35
N THR A 49 -9.26 1.81 -17.42
CA THR A 49 -10.73 1.76 -17.48
C THR A 49 -11.42 2.64 -16.44
N ALA A 50 -10.67 3.16 -15.47
CA ALA A 50 -11.20 4.01 -14.43
C ALA A 50 -11.87 5.26 -15.00
N GLY A 51 -13.10 5.51 -14.52
CA GLY A 51 -13.92 6.63 -14.95
C GLY A 51 -13.41 8.00 -14.48
N PRO A 52 -14.17 9.07 -14.77
CA PRO A 52 -13.81 10.42 -14.34
C PRO A 52 -13.88 10.63 -12.82
N ASP A 53 -14.67 9.81 -12.12
CA ASP A 53 -14.82 9.85 -10.67
C ASP A 53 -13.62 9.16 -10.00
N ARG A 54 -12.53 9.90 -9.83
CA ARG A 54 -11.27 9.40 -9.25
C ARG A 54 -11.18 9.71 -7.75
N PRO A 55 -10.55 8.81 -6.96
CA PRO A 55 -10.29 9.10 -5.56
C PRO A 55 -9.30 10.26 -5.42
N LEU A 56 -9.34 10.95 -4.28
CA LEU A 56 -8.40 12.03 -4.00
C LEU A 56 -6.95 11.53 -3.99
N PHE A 57 -6.72 10.34 -3.45
CA PHE A 57 -5.44 9.64 -3.45
C PHE A 57 -5.70 8.14 -3.28
N ALA A 58 -4.69 7.32 -3.58
CA ALA A 58 -4.69 5.88 -3.34
C ALA A 58 -3.45 5.50 -2.51
N VAL A 59 -3.60 4.46 -1.69
CA VAL A 59 -2.51 3.89 -0.90
C VAL A 59 -2.54 2.39 -1.15
N LEU A 60 -1.51 1.89 -1.83
CA LEU A 60 -1.25 0.46 -1.96
C LEU A 60 -0.63 -0.04 -0.65
N PHE A 61 -0.99 -1.26 -0.25
CA PHE A 61 -0.41 -1.94 0.90
C PHE A 61 0.09 -3.29 0.42
N ASP A 62 1.41 -3.40 0.24
CA ASP A 62 2.06 -4.62 -0.17
C ASP A 62 3.05 -5.12 0.89
N MET A 63 3.07 -6.43 1.12
CA MET A 63 3.97 -7.09 2.10
C MET A 63 3.97 -6.51 3.53
N VAL A 64 2.87 -5.88 3.96
CA VAL A 64 2.74 -5.19 5.26
C VAL A 64 2.53 -6.11 6.48
N GLY A 65 2.84 -7.39 6.35
CA GLY A 65 2.53 -8.43 7.33
C GLY A 65 3.68 -8.80 8.25
N ASP A 66 4.91 -8.45 7.91
CA ASP A 66 6.13 -8.97 8.54
C ASP A 66 6.19 -8.77 10.06
N GLU A 67 6.84 -9.67 10.78
CA GLU A 67 7.01 -9.58 12.24
C GLU A 67 7.95 -8.44 12.63
N ASP A 68 9.01 -8.21 11.86
CA ASP A 68 10.01 -7.16 12.06
C ASP A 68 9.79 -5.96 11.11
N LEU A 69 8.51 -5.67 10.83
CA LEU A 69 8.06 -4.68 9.83
C LEU A 69 8.74 -3.31 9.93
N GLU A 70 9.42 -2.90 8.85
CA GLU A 70 9.91 -1.53 8.63
C GLU A 70 9.43 -0.99 7.28
N ILE A 71 8.71 0.13 7.32
CA ILE A 71 8.13 0.76 6.12
C ILE A 71 8.80 2.12 5.90
N PRO A 72 9.85 2.18 5.06
CA PRO A 72 10.41 3.45 4.59
C PRO A 72 9.56 4.07 3.47
N GLN A 73 9.84 5.31 3.13
CA GLN A 73 9.14 6.01 2.05
C GLN A 73 9.65 5.50 0.69
N GLU A 74 8.76 4.89 -0.10
CA GLU A 74 9.07 4.35 -1.42
C GLU A 74 9.45 5.45 -2.42
N GLY A 75 10.47 5.20 -3.24
CA GLY A 75 11.10 6.20 -4.10
C GLY A 75 10.17 6.87 -5.12
N TYR A 76 9.40 6.09 -5.89
CA TYR A 76 8.47 6.65 -6.88
C TYR A 76 7.29 7.38 -6.22
N SER A 77 6.87 6.91 -5.04
CA SER A 77 5.83 7.52 -4.22
C SER A 77 6.26 8.90 -3.73
N VAL A 78 7.50 9.03 -3.25
CA VAL A 78 8.10 10.31 -2.85
C VAL A 78 8.27 11.24 -4.06
N GLU A 79 8.69 10.71 -5.20
CA GLU A 79 8.91 11.51 -6.40
C GLU A 79 7.58 12.04 -6.99
N ARG A 80 6.54 11.19 -7.04
CA ARG A 80 5.34 11.44 -7.86
C ARG A 80 4.08 11.79 -7.06
N ALA A 81 4.04 11.48 -5.78
CA ALA A 81 2.94 11.82 -4.87
C ALA A 81 3.42 12.17 -3.45
N PRO A 82 4.39 13.09 -3.28
CA PRO A 82 4.99 13.42 -1.98
C PRO A 82 3.96 13.92 -0.95
N GLU A 83 2.89 14.57 -1.39
CA GLU A 83 1.80 15.04 -0.53
C GLU A 83 0.98 13.90 0.09
N VAL A 84 0.91 12.75 -0.59
CA VAL A 84 0.24 11.54 -0.07
C VAL A 84 1.19 10.83 0.88
N VAL A 85 2.48 10.74 0.55
CA VAL A 85 3.52 10.21 1.46
C VAL A 85 3.53 10.98 2.78
N GLU A 86 3.62 12.32 2.75
CA GLU A 86 3.61 13.13 3.97
C GLU A 86 2.33 12.92 4.78
N ARG A 87 1.17 12.80 4.10
CA ARG A 87 -0.10 12.53 4.78
C ARG A 87 -0.06 11.19 5.53
N VAL A 88 0.41 10.12 4.91
CA VAL A 88 0.47 8.79 5.53
C VAL A 88 1.48 8.77 6.68
N TRP A 89 2.70 9.25 6.45
CA TRP A 89 3.74 9.24 7.47
C TRP A 89 3.47 10.20 8.62
N SER A 90 2.83 11.35 8.38
CA SER A 90 2.35 12.21 9.46
C SER A 90 1.32 11.51 10.31
N LYS A 91 0.35 10.79 9.72
CA LYS A 91 -0.66 10.05 10.49
C LYS A 91 -0.05 8.92 11.30
N ALA A 92 0.88 8.18 10.71
CA ALA A 92 1.61 7.15 11.45
C ALA A 92 2.39 7.74 12.64
N ARG A 93 3.07 8.87 12.46
CA ARG A 93 3.77 9.59 13.53
C ARG A 93 2.81 10.06 14.63
N ASP A 94 1.66 10.64 14.27
CA ASP A 94 0.65 11.13 15.22
C ASP A 94 0.07 9.99 16.07
N LEU A 95 -0.01 8.78 15.51
CA LEU A 95 -0.43 7.56 16.21
C LEU A 95 0.70 6.89 17.02
N GLY A 96 1.94 7.39 16.93
CA GLY A 96 3.10 6.83 17.64
C GLY A 96 3.83 5.71 16.90
N HIS A 97 3.51 5.47 15.62
CA HIS A 97 4.05 4.37 14.80
C HIS A 97 5.27 4.74 13.96
N GLY A 98 5.92 5.88 14.25
CA GLY A 98 7.09 6.37 13.49
C GLY A 98 8.35 5.48 13.58
N ARG A 99 8.33 4.43 14.41
CA ARG A 99 9.38 3.39 14.39
C ARG A 99 9.20 2.40 13.24
N VAL A 100 7.96 2.08 12.88
CA VAL A 100 7.59 1.22 11.75
C VAL A 100 7.53 2.05 10.49
N PHE A 101 6.79 3.16 10.48
CA PHE A 101 6.76 4.10 9.36
C PHE A 101 7.95 5.05 9.42
N ARG A 102 9.06 4.65 8.80
CA ARG A 102 10.34 5.37 8.83
C ARG A 102 10.28 6.58 7.91
N ALA A 103 10.54 7.78 8.45
CA ALA A 103 10.64 9.01 7.66
C ALA A 103 11.99 9.12 6.91
N SER A 104 12.33 8.08 6.15
CA SER A 104 13.52 7.97 5.32
C SER A 104 13.13 7.36 3.99
N VAL A 105 13.65 7.91 2.91
CA VAL A 105 13.44 7.39 1.56
C VAL A 105 14.27 6.12 1.37
N SER A 106 13.66 5.08 0.77
CA SER A 106 14.33 3.84 0.39
C SER A 106 14.39 3.70 -1.14
N GLY A 107 14.58 2.49 -1.64
CA GLY A 107 14.56 2.16 -3.05
C GLY A 107 13.24 2.53 -3.74
N ALA A 108 13.25 2.45 -5.06
CA ALA A 108 12.08 2.61 -5.89
C ALA A 108 11.65 1.24 -6.42
N VAL A 109 10.37 0.89 -6.27
CA VAL A 109 9.84 -0.43 -6.66
C VAL A 109 8.77 -0.28 -7.75
N THR A 110 8.80 -1.19 -8.73
CA THR A 110 7.74 -1.25 -9.73
C THR A 110 6.63 -2.13 -9.16
N ASP A 111 5.51 -1.51 -8.80
CA ASP A 111 4.35 -2.17 -8.20
C ASP A 111 3.06 -1.50 -8.74
N ASP A 112 1.88 -1.96 -8.30
CA ASP A 112 0.55 -1.60 -8.76
C ASP A 112 0.22 -0.10 -8.61
N HIS A 113 0.97 0.66 -7.80
CA HIS A 113 0.84 2.12 -7.76
C HIS A 113 1.38 2.78 -9.04
N ILE A 114 2.33 2.17 -9.76
CA ILE A 114 2.95 2.76 -10.96
C ILE A 114 1.94 2.93 -12.09
N PRO A 115 1.14 1.92 -12.49
CA PRO A 115 0.11 2.13 -13.53
C PRO A 115 -0.91 3.20 -13.16
N LEU A 116 -1.26 3.32 -11.88
CA LEU A 116 -2.15 4.36 -11.38
C LEU A 116 -1.50 5.75 -11.49
N LEU A 117 -0.25 5.88 -11.04
CA LEU A 117 0.53 7.11 -11.20
C LEU A 117 0.66 7.54 -12.66
N ASP A 118 0.87 6.59 -13.58
CA ASP A 118 0.97 6.84 -15.03
C ASP A 118 -0.36 7.31 -15.64
N ALA A 119 -1.49 6.84 -15.10
CA ALA A 119 -2.81 7.33 -15.46
C ALA A 119 -3.18 8.67 -14.77
N GLY A 120 -2.28 9.24 -13.97
CA GLY A 120 -2.46 10.54 -13.29
C GLY A 120 -3.22 10.46 -11.96
N PHE A 121 -3.28 9.28 -11.35
CA PHE A 121 -3.73 9.16 -9.95
C PHE A 121 -2.60 9.61 -9.02
N ARG A 122 -2.98 10.03 -7.81
CA ARG A 122 -2.04 10.24 -6.71
C ARG A 122 -1.97 8.98 -5.88
N ALA A 123 -1.13 8.03 -6.27
CA ALA A 123 -1.00 6.74 -5.60
C ALA A 123 0.38 6.62 -4.96
N ILE A 124 0.43 6.01 -3.79
CA ILE A 124 1.70 5.64 -3.13
C ILE A 124 1.69 4.16 -2.80
N ASP A 125 2.87 3.65 -2.50
CA ASP A 125 3.10 2.32 -2.00
C ASP A 125 3.61 2.33 -0.55
N VAL A 126 3.02 1.46 0.26
CA VAL A 126 3.36 1.19 1.66
C VAL A 126 3.82 -0.26 1.71
N VAL A 127 5.13 -0.42 1.61
CA VAL A 127 5.79 -1.71 1.41
C VAL A 127 7.02 -1.84 2.31
N ASP A 128 7.30 -3.08 2.71
CA ASP A 128 8.55 -3.45 3.38
C ASP A 128 9.59 -3.89 2.33
N PHE A 129 10.79 -3.33 2.41
CA PHE A 129 11.89 -3.67 1.51
C PHE A 129 12.82 -4.77 2.04
N ASP A 130 12.76 -5.06 3.34
CA ASP A 130 13.66 -6.01 4.00
C ASP A 130 12.89 -7.26 4.45
N TYR A 131 12.35 -7.99 3.47
CA TYR A 131 11.67 -9.25 3.70
C TYR A 131 12.35 -10.41 2.94
N PRO A 132 13.30 -11.13 3.57
CA PRO A 132 14.12 -12.14 2.90
C PRO A 132 13.35 -13.39 2.44
N HIS A 133 12.10 -13.55 2.88
CA HIS A 133 11.23 -14.66 2.51
C HIS A 133 10.46 -14.43 1.20
N TRP A 134 10.53 -13.22 0.63
CA TRP A 134 9.87 -12.87 -0.63
C TRP A 134 10.21 -13.83 -1.76
N HIS A 135 9.19 -14.29 -2.48
CA HIS A 135 9.31 -15.28 -3.56
C HIS A 135 9.99 -16.61 -3.17
N THR A 136 9.87 -17.00 -1.90
CA THR A 136 10.32 -18.30 -1.40
C THR A 136 9.16 -19.11 -0.85
N THR A 137 9.38 -20.42 -0.64
CA THR A 137 8.41 -21.29 0.05
C THR A 137 8.30 -21.00 1.55
N GLU A 138 9.17 -20.14 2.09
CA GLU A 138 9.19 -19.74 3.50
C GLU A 138 8.34 -18.49 3.77
N ASP A 139 7.68 -17.92 2.75
CA ASP A 139 6.67 -16.88 2.93
C ASP A 139 5.38 -17.51 3.49
N THR A 140 5.41 -17.77 4.79
CA THR A 140 4.39 -18.50 5.53
C THR A 140 3.85 -17.70 6.70
N LEU A 141 2.67 -18.11 7.21
CA LEU A 141 1.94 -17.36 8.24
C LEU A 141 2.70 -17.13 9.55
N ASP A 142 3.71 -17.93 9.86
CA ASP A 142 4.57 -17.74 11.03
C ASP A 142 5.51 -16.54 10.92
N LYS A 143 5.59 -15.88 9.76
CA LYS A 143 6.26 -14.58 9.56
C LYS A 143 5.31 -13.40 9.69
N VAL A 144 4.01 -13.67 9.83
CA VAL A 144 2.98 -12.62 9.88
C VAL A 144 2.70 -12.23 11.32
N SER A 145 2.81 -10.95 11.63
CA SER A 145 2.50 -10.39 12.95
C SER A 145 1.16 -9.67 12.97
N ALA A 146 0.31 -10.09 13.90
CA ALA A 146 -0.94 -9.39 14.18
C ALA A 146 -0.71 -7.92 14.60
N ARG A 147 0.42 -7.64 15.26
CA ARG A 147 0.78 -6.28 15.66
C ARG A 147 1.13 -5.40 14.45
N SER A 148 1.84 -5.95 13.48
CA SER A 148 2.18 -5.25 12.24
C SER A 148 0.93 -4.89 11.44
N LEU A 149 0.03 -5.88 11.27
CA LEU A 149 -1.27 -5.66 10.62
C LEU A 149 -2.15 -4.63 11.37
N GLU A 150 -2.12 -4.63 12.71
CA GLU A 150 -2.82 -3.64 13.53
C GLU A 150 -2.28 -2.23 13.30
N ILE A 151 -0.96 -2.05 13.35
CA ILE A 151 -0.28 -0.76 13.12
C ILE A 151 -0.67 -0.18 11.76
N VAL A 152 -0.57 -0.99 10.70
CA VAL A 152 -0.89 -0.56 9.33
C VAL A 152 -2.39 -0.27 9.19
N GLY A 153 -3.24 -1.10 9.79
CA GLY A 153 -4.68 -0.89 9.82
C GLY A 153 -5.10 0.39 10.54
N GLU A 154 -4.48 0.73 11.68
CA GLU A 154 -4.73 1.98 12.41
C GLU A 154 -4.40 3.20 11.56
N VAL A 155 -3.26 3.18 10.84
CA VAL A 155 -2.87 4.24 9.91
C VAL A 155 -3.87 4.35 8.77
N ALA A 156 -4.21 3.24 8.11
CA ALA A 156 -5.17 3.20 7.02
C ALA A 156 -6.53 3.79 7.42
N ILE A 157 -7.03 3.42 8.60
CA ILE A 157 -8.28 3.94 9.14
C ILE A 157 -8.18 5.43 9.49
N ALA A 158 -7.04 5.90 9.99
CA ALA A 158 -6.83 7.30 10.33
C ALA A 158 -6.74 8.23 9.10
N LEU A 159 -6.47 7.69 7.91
CA LEU A 159 -6.49 8.44 6.65
C LEU A 159 -7.90 8.79 6.18
N VAL A 160 -8.87 7.97 6.57
CA VAL A 160 -10.26 8.04 6.11
C VAL A 160 -11.23 8.61 7.16
N ARG A 161 -10.70 9.16 8.25
CA ARG A 161 -11.43 9.76 9.38
C ARG A 161 -11.07 11.24 9.55
#